data_AF-A0A9D4XHL8-F1
#
_entry.id   AF-A0A9D4XHL8-F1
#
_cell.length_a   1.000
_cell.length_b   1.000
_cell.length_c   1.000
_cell.angle_alpha   90.00
_cell.angle_beta   90.00
_cell.angle_gamma   90.00
#
_symmetry.space_group_name_H-M   'P 1'
#
loop_
_entity.id
_entity.type
_entity.pdbx_description
1 polymer ?
#
loop_
_entity_poly.entity_id
_entity_poly.type
_entity_poly.pdbx_seq_one_letter_code
_entity_poly.pdbx_strand_id
1 'polypeptide(L)'
;FNRPGRVCDDPNEDKSSSTSFIFPQLGKPVGASSTFTLTPMQKLQAHRYLLLNYEVVTPFIEEFRQFIKRSSRSRRLSATEIEKRLVKEFADWFKKRILNPETLSTMSTDLKILARGPLTVQEDLVLITSMVSNFEPWLEKRD
;
A
#
# COMPACT_ATOMS: atom_id res chain seq x y z
N PHE A 1 41.19 12.60 30.50
CA PHE A 1 40.21 13.35 29.68
C PHE A 1 40.69 13.37 28.24
N ASN A 2 40.12 12.55 27.36
CA ASN A 2 40.26 12.68 25.91
C ASN A 2 39.12 11.89 25.24
N ARG A 3 38.04 12.57 24.83
CA ARG A 3 37.07 12.02 23.87
C ARG A 3 37.08 12.97 22.67
N PRO A 4 37.45 12.52 21.46
CA PRO A 4 37.30 13.33 20.26
C PRO A 4 35.83 13.70 20.08
N GLY A 5 35.57 14.98 19.87
CA GLY A 5 34.23 15.51 19.62
C GLY A 5 33.55 14.76 18.49
N ARG A 6 32.28 14.42 18.66
CA ARG A 6 31.47 13.90 17.57
C ARG A 6 31.40 14.99 16.52
N VAL A 7 32.04 14.74 15.38
CA VAL A 7 31.82 15.50 14.15
C VAL A 7 30.33 15.37 13.86
N CYS A 8 29.61 16.48 13.99
CA CYS A 8 28.28 16.61 13.44
C CYS A 8 28.49 16.70 11.92
N ASP A 9 28.36 15.57 11.22
CA ASP A 9 28.18 15.62 9.78
C ASP A 9 26.84 16.34 9.52
N ASP A 10 26.93 17.51 8.90
CA ASP A 10 25.81 18.36 8.52
C ASP A 10 24.71 17.56 7.79
N PRO A 11 23.43 17.89 7.98
CA PRO A 11 22.39 17.33 7.14
C PRO A 11 22.58 17.91 5.75
N ASN A 12 22.97 17.05 4.80
CA ASN A 12 22.94 17.36 3.38
C ASN A 12 21.49 17.69 2.99
N GLU A 13 21.18 18.98 3.00
CA GLU A 13 20.11 19.61 2.26
C GLU A 13 20.18 19.18 0.78
N ASP A 14 19.02 19.03 0.18
CA ASP A 14 18.77 18.67 -1.22
C ASP A 14 18.84 17.17 -1.59
N LYS A 15 17.72 16.50 -1.35
CA LYS A 15 16.89 16.05 -2.48
C LYS A 15 15.45 16.26 -2.04
N SER A 16 14.60 16.80 -2.91
CA SER A 16 13.16 16.66 -2.78
C SER A 16 12.81 15.17 -2.82
N SER A 17 13.06 14.48 -1.71
CA SER A 17 12.66 13.11 -1.51
C SER A 17 11.16 13.18 -1.61
N SER A 18 10.62 12.57 -2.66
CA SER A 18 9.19 12.29 -2.75
C SER A 18 8.88 11.28 -1.66
N THR A 19 8.97 11.72 -0.40
CA THR A 19 8.71 10.95 0.79
C THR A 19 7.24 10.61 0.72
N SER A 20 6.96 9.33 0.53
CA SER A 20 5.63 8.79 0.70
C SER A 20 5.10 9.18 2.07
N PHE A 21 3.99 9.89 2.14
CA PHE A 21 3.37 10.22 3.43
C PHE A 21 2.75 8.97 4.07
N ILE A 22 2.40 7.98 3.24
CA ILE A 22 1.86 6.68 3.66
C ILE A 22 2.96 5.79 4.24
N PHE A 23 4.17 5.90 3.71
CA PHE A 23 5.33 5.12 4.14
C PHE A 23 6.44 6.08 4.57
N PRO A 24 6.37 6.64 5.80
CA PRO A 24 7.50 7.40 6.32
C PRO A 24 8.72 6.49 6.28
N GLN A 25 9.86 7.02 5.85
CA GLN A 25 11.13 6.28 5.86
C GLN A 25 11.50 5.98 7.32
N LEU A 26 11.04 4.84 7.84
CA LEU A 26 11.42 4.37 9.16
C LEU A 26 12.90 4.00 9.12
N GLY A 27 13.65 4.48 10.11
CA GLY A 27 15.10 4.35 10.18
C GLY A 27 15.60 2.91 10.08
N LYS A 28 16.91 2.76 9.83
CA LYS A 28 17.54 1.44 9.68
C LYS A 28 17.33 0.61 10.97
N PRO A 29 16.79 -0.61 10.90
CA PRO A 29 16.62 -1.45 12.08
C PRO A 29 18.01 -1.79 12.65
N VAL A 30 18.26 -1.38 13.90
CA VAL A 30 19.46 -1.77 14.66
C VAL A 30 19.05 -2.93 15.57
N GLY A 31 19.19 -4.16 15.09
CA GLY A 31 18.84 -5.38 15.84
C GLY A 31 18.79 -6.63 14.97
N ALA A 32 18.72 -7.80 15.60
CA ALA A 32 18.51 -9.07 14.89
C ALA A 32 17.10 -9.08 14.25
N SER A 33 17.05 -9.02 12.92
CA SER A 33 15.80 -9.09 12.17
C SER A 33 15.38 -10.54 11.98
N SER A 34 14.25 -10.95 12.56
CA SER A 34 13.58 -12.20 12.17
C SER A 34 12.75 -11.94 10.92
N THR A 35 13.12 -12.56 9.80
CA THR A 35 12.38 -12.44 8.54
C THR A 35 11.32 -13.52 8.45
N PHE A 36 10.04 -13.14 8.41
CA PHE A 36 8.96 -14.04 8.01
C PHE A 36 8.49 -13.69 6.60
N THR A 37 8.50 -14.68 5.70
CA THR A 37 8.08 -14.50 4.31
C THR A 37 6.58 -14.74 4.19
N LEU A 38 5.82 -13.74 3.77
CA LEU A 38 4.40 -13.91 3.46
C LEU A 38 4.21 -14.79 2.21
N THR A 39 3.26 -15.73 2.29
CA THR A 39 2.78 -16.48 1.12
C THR A 39 2.16 -15.54 0.08
N PRO A 40 2.10 -15.92 -1.21
CA PRO A 40 1.46 -15.10 -2.24
C PRO A 40 0.01 -14.71 -1.90
N MET A 41 -0.73 -15.62 -1.25
CA MET A 41 -2.09 -15.36 -0.79
C MET A 41 -2.13 -14.29 0.29
N GLN A 42 -1.25 -14.38 1.30
CA GLN A 42 -1.16 -13.38 2.35
C GLN A 42 -0.78 -12.02 1.79
N LYS A 43 0.17 -11.96 0.84
CA LYS A 43 0.54 -10.72 0.14
C LYS A 43 -0.64 -10.10 -0.61
N LEU A 44 -1.46 -10.92 -1.26
CA LEU A 44 -2.67 -10.45 -1.95
C LEU A 44 -3.73 -9.93 -0.97
N GLN A 45 -3.94 -10.62 0.15
CA GLN A 45 -4.89 -10.16 1.18
C GLN A 45 -4.44 -8.85 1.82
N ALA A 46 -3.16 -8.77 2.16
CA ALA A 46 -2.47 -7.58 2.61
C ALA A 46 -2.70 -6.40 1.64
N HIS A 47 -2.41 -6.61 0.35
CA HIS A 47 -2.59 -5.58 -0.67
C HIS A 47 -4.03 -5.10 -0.77
N ARG A 48 -5.00 -6.01 -0.80
CA ARG A 48 -6.44 -5.68 -0.82
C ARG A 48 -6.86 -4.87 0.39
N TYR A 49 -6.40 -5.25 1.58
CA TYR A 49 -6.73 -4.54 2.81
C TYR A 49 -6.29 -3.08 2.74
N LEU A 50 -5.04 -2.83 2.34
CA LEU A 50 -4.55 -1.46 2.19
C LEU A 50 -5.38 -0.66 1.19
N LEU A 51 -5.61 -1.24 0.00
CA LEU A 51 -6.36 -0.58 -1.05
C LEU A 51 -7.81 -0.25 -0.66
N LEU A 52 -8.44 -1.08 0.17
CA LEU A 52 -9.84 -0.89 0.58
C LEU A 52 -10.00 0.00 1.82
N ASN A 53 -8.94 0.19 2.62
CA ASN A 53 -9.00 0.97 3.87
C ASN A 53 -8.31 2.33 3.79
N TYR A 54 -7.49 2.60 2.76
CA TYR A 54 -6.84 3.90 2.63
C TYR A 54 -7.75 4.95 1.97
N GLU A 55 -7.92 6.10 2.63
CA GLU A 55 -8.80 7.17 2.17
C GLU A 55 -8.41 7.72 0.79
N VAL A 56 -7.11 7.80 0.49
CA VAL A 56 -6.58 8.24 -0.81
C VAL A 56 -7.06 7.34 -1.98
N VAL A 57 -7.49 6.11 -1.68
CA VAL A 57 -7.96 5.14 -2.66
C VAL A 57 -9.49 5.21 -2.87
N THR A 58 -10.23 5.83 -1.94
CA THR A 58 -11.71 5.98 -2.00
C THR A 58 -12.23 6.50 -3.35
N PRO A 59 -11.65 7.55 -3.97
CA PRO A 59 -12.10 8.04 -5.27
C PRO A 59 -12.01 6.96 -6.38
N PHE A 60 -10.97 6.12 -6.32
CA PHE A 60 -10.75 5.05 -7.28
C PHE A 60 -11.68 3.85 -7.04
N ILE A 61 -12.06 3.59 -5.78
CA ILE A 61 -13.08 2.59 -5.45
C ILE A 61 -14.41 2.97 -6.10
N GLU A 62 -14.81 4.24 -6.00
CA GLU A 62 -16.05 4.71 -6.64
C GLU A 62 -15.94 4.70 -8.17
N GLU A 63 -14.82 5.12 -8.74
CA GLU A 63 -14.56 5.02 -10.19
C GLU A 63 -14.71 3.57 -10.67
N PHE A 64 -14.20 2.60 -9.92
CA PHE A 64 -14.31 1.19 -10.25
C PHE A 64 -15.74 0.65 -10.11
N ARG A 65 -16.48 1.06 -9.07
CA ARG A 65 -17.92 0.74 -8.93
C ARG A 65 -18.69 1.21 -10.16
N GLN A 66 -18.40 2.41 -10.65
CA GLN A 66 -19.02 2.95 -11.87
C GLN A 66 -18.57 2.20 -13.13
N PHE A 67 -17.30 1.81 -13.21
CA PHE A 67 -16.78 0.98 -14.30
C PHE A 67 -17.52 -0.37 -14.39
N ILE A 68 -17.69 -1.06 -13.26
CA ILE A 68 -18.43 -2.32 -13.19
C ILE A 68 -19.89 -2.14 -13.61
N LYS A 69 -20.57 -1.10 -13.11
CA LYS A 69 -21.97 -0.78 -13.48
C LYS A 69 -22.12 -0.51 -14.97
N ARG A 70 -21.19 0.23 -15.57
CA ARG A 70 -21.18 0.49 -17.03
C ARG A 70 -20.91 -0.78 -17.84
N SER A 71 -20.06 -1.68 -17.32
CA SER A 71 -19.76 -2.95 -17.98
C SER A 71 -20.93 -3.93 -17.99
N SER A 72 -21.93 -3.78 -17.11
CA SER A 72 -22.98 -4.79 -16.91
C SER A 72 -24.16 -4.72 -17.90
N ARG A 73 -24.04 -3.93 -18.99
CA ARG A 73 -24.93 -3.88 -20.20
C ARG A 73 -26.38 -4.36 -19.97
N SER A 74 -27.10 -3.74 -19.03
CA SER A 74 -28.54 -3.97 -18.73
C SER A 74 -28.88 -4.93 -17.56
N ARG A 75 -27.91 -5.63 -16.96
CA ARG A 75 -28.15 -6.35 -15.68
C ARG A 75 -27.79 -5.46 -14.49
N ARG A 76 -28.74 -5.23 -13.59
CA ARG A 76 -28.50 -4.61 -12.29
C ARG A 76 -27.71 -5.59 -11.41
N LEU A 77 -26.52 -5.19 -11.01
CA LEU A 77 -25.72 -5.96 -10.06
C LEU A 77 -26.21 -5.66 -8.64
N SER A 78 -26.34 -6.70 -7.84
CA SER A 78 -26.58 -6.59 -6.40
C SER A 78 -25.36 -5.98 -5.70
N ALA A 79 -25.57 -5.43 -4.50
CA ALA A 79 -24.47 -4.93 -3.67
C ALA A 79 -23.42 -6.02 -3.44
N THR A 80 -23.84 -7.25 -3.14
CA THR A 80 -22.94 -8.40 -2.92
C THR A 80 -22.12 -8.76 -4.16
N GLU A 81 -22.69 -8.68 -5.37
CA GLU A 81 -21.93 -8.92 -6.60
C GLU A 81 -20.88 -7.83 -6.83
N ILE A 82 -21.20 -6.57 -6.53
CA ILE A 82 -20.26 -5.45 -6.62
C ILE A 82 -19.11 -5.65 -5.63
N GLU A 83 -19.40 -5.97 -4.37
CA GLU A 83 -18.37 -6.23 -3.35
C GLU A 83 -17.46 -7.41 -3.73
N LYS A 84 -18.03 -8.50 -4.27
CA LYS A 84 -17.23 -9.63 -4.77
C LYS A 84 -16.28 -9.23 -5.89
N ARG A 85 -16.72 -8.39 -6.82
CA ARG A 85 -15.86 -7.89 -7.91
C ARG A 85 -14.83 -6.89 -7.41
N LEU A 86 -15.17 -6.04 -6.44
CA LEU A 86 -14.22 -5.16 -5.76
C LEU A 86 -13.07 -5.96 -5.15
N VAL A 87 -13.38 -6.92 -4.27
CA VAL A 87 -12.34 -7.74 -3.64
C VAL A 87 -11.52 -8.50 -4.68
N LYS A 88 -12.16 -9.06 -5.70
CA LYS A 88 -11.49 -9.92 -6.67
C LYS A 88 -10.62 -9.16 -7.68
N GLU A 89 -11.13 -8.06 -8.23
CA GLU A 89 -10.61 -7.43 -9.45
C GLU A 89 -10.04 -6.03 -9.23
N PHE A 90 -10.35 -5.37 -8.10
CA PHE A 90 -9.95 -3.98 -7.87
C PHE A 90 -8.44 -3.78 -7.89
N ALA A 91 -7.66 -4.66 -7.25
CA ALA A 91 -6.21 -4.52 -7.18
C ALA A 91 -5.55 -4.48 -8.58
N ASP A 92 -5.98 -5.39 -9.47
CA ASP A 92 -5.47 -5.44 -10.84
C ASP A 92 -5.95 -4.26 -11.68
N TRP A 93 -7.21 -3.85 -11.51
CA TRP A 93 -7.76 -2.68 -12.19
C TRP A 93 -7.05 -1.40 -11.75
N PHE A 94 -6.86 -1.21 -10.44
CA PHE A 94 -6.19 -0.07 -9.84
C PHE A 94 -4.76 0.03 -10.32
N LYS A 95 -4.01 -1.09 -10.35
CA LYS A 95 -2.66 -1.14 -10.91
C LYS A 95 -2.62 -0.65 -12.35
N LYS A 96 -3.53 -1.13 -13.21
CA LYS A 96 -3.62 -0.69 -14.62
C LYS A 96 -3.99 0.78 -14.75
N ARG A 97 -4.89 1.27 -13.88
CA ARG A 97 -5.34 2.67 -13.87
C ARG A 97 -4.23 3.63 -13.48
N ILE A 98 -3.47 3.30 -12.43
CA ILE A 98 -2.40 4.15 -11.90
C ILE A 98 -1.13 4.08 -12.75
N LEU A 99 -0.80 2.90 -13.28
CA LEU A 99 0.43 2.68 -14.06
C LEU A 99 0.24 2.90 -15.57
N ASN A 100 -0.87 3.51 -15.99
CA ASN A 100 -1.10 3.88 -17.37
C ASN A 100 -0.11 5.02 -17.77
N PRO A 101 0.71 4.86 -18.82
CA PRO A 101 1.68 5.87 -19.25
C PRO A 101 1.10 7.28 -19.43
N GLU A 102 -0.14 7.37 -19.92
CA GLU A 102 -0.85 8.65 -20.15
C GLU A 102 -1.13 9.42 -18.86
N THR A 103 -1.31 8.71 -17.73
CA THR A 103 -1.66 9.31 -16.44
C THR A 103 -0.58 9.16 -15.39
N LEU A 104 0.48 8.40 -15.67
CA LEU A 104 1.54 8.04 -14.73
C LEU A 104 2.28 9.27 -14.20
N SER A 105 2.50 10.28 -15.03
CA SER A 105 3.17 11.53 -14.64
C SER A 105 2.37 12.32 -13.60
N THR A 106 1.04 12.20 -13.62
CA THR A 106 0.11 12.93 -12.73
C THR A 106 -0.12 12.21 -11.41
N MET A 107 0.06 10.88 -11.36
CA MET A 107 -0.17 10.10 -10.14
C MET A 107 0.90 10.36 -9.09
N SER A 108 0.48 10.51 -7.82
CA SER A 108 1.39 10.66 -6.69
C SER A 108 2.26 9.41 -6.48
N THR A 109 3.41 9.59 -5.84
CA THR A 109 4.32 8.49 -5.47
C THR A 109 3.61 7.45 -4.60
N ASP A 110 2.79 7.89 -3.64
CA ASP A 110 1.99 7.03 -2.78
C ASP A 110 1.04 6.11 -3.56
N LEU A 111 0.30 6.66 -4.54
CA LEU A 111 -0.59 5.86 -5.39
C LEU A 111 0.19 4.85 -6.23
N LYS A 112 1.38 5.22 -6.71
CA LYS A 112 2.26 4.30 -7.47
C LYS A 112 2.77 3.15 -6.59
N ILE A 113 3.12 3.41 -5.33
CA ILE A 113 3.52 2.37 -4.38
C ILE A 113 2.33 1.45 -4.07
N LEU A 114 1.17 2.02 -3.74
CA LEU A 114 -0.07 1.27 -3.51
C LEU A 114 -0.46 0.41 -4.72
N ALA A 115 -0.29 0.91 -5.94
CA ALA A 115 -0.62 0.19 -7.16
C ALA A 115 0.31 -1.02 -7.42
N ARG A 116 1.57 -0.93 -7.00
CA ARG A 116 2.53 -2.03 -7.11
C ARG A 116 2.27 -3.12 -6.09
N GLY A 117 1.71 -2.75 -4.93
CA GLY A 117 1.51 -3.64 -3.81
C GLY A 117 2.83 -3.96 -3.09
N PRO A 118 2.80 -4.84 -2.08
CA PRO A 118 3.98 -5.24 -1.32
C PRO A 118 5.08 -5.81 -2.25
N LEU A 119 6.21 -5.10 -2.32
CA LEU A 119 7.40 -5.47 -3.10
C LEU A 119 8.25 -6.45 -2.28
N THR A 120 8.63 -7.58 -2.88
CA THR A 120 9.28 -8.74 -2.26
C THR A 120 10.56 -8.51 -1.44
N VAL A 121 11.06 -7.27 -1.30
CA VAL A 121 12.34 -6.93 -0.68
C VAL A 121 12.16 -5.77 0.29
N GLN A 122 12.55 -5.99 1.57
CA GLN A 122 12.76 -5.07 2.72
C GLN A 122 11.82 -3.87 2.95
N GLU A 123 11.39 -3.14 1.93
CA GLU A 123 10.32 -2.12 1.97
C GLU A 123 8.97 -2.72 2.37
N ASP A 124 8.79 -4.03 2.11
CA ASP A 124 7.68 -4.85 2.64
C ASP A 124 7.58 -4.77 4.16
N LEU A 125 8.67 -4.55 4.91
CA LEU A 125 8.61 -4.49 6.37
C LEU A 125 7.81 -3.28 6.86
N VAL A 126 7.84 -2.14 6.20
CA VAL A 126 7.04 -0.97 6.64
C VAL A 126 5.55 -1.21 6.39
N LEU A 127 5.22 -1.81 5.24
CA LEU A 127 3.87 -2.25 4.90
C LEU A 127 3.39 -3.34 5.86
N ILE A 128 4.22 -4.34 6.15
CA ILE A 128 3.93 -5.45 7.07
C ILE A 128 3.86 -4.97 8.52
N THR A 129 4.71 -4.04 8.96
CA THR A 129 4.66 -3.45 10.32
C THR A 129 3.44 -2.56 10.48
N SER A 130 3.09 -1.76 9.47
CA SER A 130 1.82 -1.01 9.45
C SER A 130 0.62 -1.97 9.45
N MET A 131 0.73 -3.10 8.76
CA MET A 131 -0.28 -4.17 8.82
C MET A 131 -0.38 -4.76 10.22
N VAL A 132 0.69 -5.32 10.79
CA VAL A 132 0.67 -5.95 12.11
C VAL A 132 0.13 -4.97 13.17
N SER A 133 0.55 -3.70 13.14
CA SER A 133 0.06 -2.67 14.07
C SER A 133 -1.44 -2.36 13.92
N ASN A 134 -1.98 -2.45 12.69
CA ASN A 134 -3.40 -2.20 12.41
C ASN A 134 -4.26 -3.48 12.41
N PHE A 135 -3.66 -4.67 12.42
CA PHE A 135 -4.34 -5.97 12.25
C PHE A 135 -4.28 -6.84 13.52
N GLU A 136 -3.33 -6.63 14.44
CA GLU A 136 -3.27 -7.33 15.73
C GLU A 136 -4.60 -7.28 16.53
N PRO A 137 -5.31 -6.14 16.64
CA PRO A 137 -6.59 -6.09 17.37
C PRO A 137 -7.71 -6.97 16.78
N TRP A 138 -7.54 -7.44 15.54
CA TRP A 138 -8.50 -8.31 14.84
C TRP A 138 -8.11 -9.80 14.86
N LEU A 139 -6.84 -10.12 15.12
CA LEU A 139 -6.39 -11.51 15.26
C LEU A 139 -6.67 -12.08 16.64
N GLU A 140 -6.72 -11.25 17.67
CA GLU A 140 -6.98 -11.65 19.06
C GLU A 140 -8.47 -11.86 19.38
N LYS A 141 -9.37 -11.64 18.40
CA LYS A 141 -10.82 -11.89 18.52
C LYS A 141 -11.31 -13.14 17.82
N ARG A 142 -10.43 -14.11 17.57
CA ARG A 142 -10.78 -15.45 17.11
C ARG A 142 -10.28 -16.50 18.10
N ASP A 143 -10.83 -16.44 19.31
CA ASP A 143 -10.99 -17.59 20.21
C ASP A 143 -12.44 -18.08 20.15
#